data_AF-A0A7C3E771-F1
#
_entry.id   AF-A0A7C3E771-F1
#
_cell.length_a   1.000
_cell.length_b   1.000
_cell.length_c   1.000
_cell.angle_alpha   90.00
_cell.angle_beta   90.00
_cell.angle_gamma   90.00
#
_symmetry.space_group_name_H-M   'P 1'
#
loop_
_entity.id
_entity.type
_entity.pdbx_description
1 polymer ?
#
loop_
_entity_poly.entity_id
_entity_poly.type
_entity_poly.pdbx_seq_one_letter_code
_entity_poly.pdbx_strand_id
1 'polypeptide(L)' 'MRLTYSSKGREHHITIPAHSPLKIGTLNAILEDVAKFLSVTKEEILKKLF' A
#
# COMPACT_ATOMS: atom_id res chain seq x y z
N MET A 1 -4.14 -10.28 -6.97
CA MET A 1 -4.22 -9.11 -7.88
C MET A 1 -2.94 -8.29 -7.74
N ARG A 2 -2.36 -7.77 -8.83
CA ARG A 2 -1.22 -6.84 -8.78
C ARG A 2 -1.71 -5.43 -9.08
N LEU A 3 -1.34 -4.46 -8.24
CA LEU A 3 -1.58 -3.04 -8.44
C LEU A 3 -0.27 -2.37 -8.83
N THR A 4 -0.35 -1.47 -9.82
CA THR A 4 0.79 -0.69 -10.29
C THR A 4 0.49 0.79 -10.10
N TYR A 5 1.40 1.50 -9.44
CA TYR A 5 1.43 2.95 -9.39
C TYR A 5 2.52 3.45 -10.36
N SER A 6 2.16 4.32 -11.30
CA SER A 6 3.08 4.93 -12.25
C SER A 6 2.93 6.46 -12.21
N SER A 7 3.94 7.18 -11.76
CA SER A 7 3.95 8.65 -11.75
C SER A 7 5.35 9.22 -11.93
N LYS A 8 5.50 10.22 -12.83
CA LYS A 8 6.77 10.92 -13.11
C LYS A 8 7.97 9.98 -13.29
N GLY A 9 7.77 8.86 -14.01
CA GLY A 9 8.82 7.87 -14.28
C GLY A 9 9.16 6.93 -13.11
N ARG A 10 8.46 7.01 -11.98
CA ARG A 10 8.55 6.01 -10.90
C ARG A 10 7.41 5.02 -11.01
N GLU A 11 7.77 3.74 -11.00
CA GLU A 11 6.85 2.62 -10.91
C GLU A 11 6.94 1.95 -9.54
N HIS A 12 5.80 1.56 -8.99
CA HIS A 12 5.72 0.76 -7.78
C HIS A 12 4.65 -0.31 -7.94
N HIS A 13 5.00 -1.52 -7.54
CA HIS A 13 4.19 -2.71 -7.74
C HIS A 13 3.85 -3.32 -6.40
N ILE A 14 2.56 -3.46 -6.11
CA ILE A 14 2.07 -4.13 -4.89
C ILE A 14 1.25 -5.34 -5.32
N THR A 15 1.49 -6.48 -4.66
CA THR A 15 0.68 -7.68 -4.87
C THR A 15 -0.29 -7.84 -3.70
N ILE A 16 -1.58 -7.84 -4.01
CA ILE A 16 -2.66 -8.08 -3.04
C ILE A 16 -3.14 -9.53 -3.19
N PRO A 17 -3.13 -10.33 -2.12
CA PRO A 17 -3.70 -11.68 -2.13
C PRO A 17 -5.17 -11.70 -2.57
N ALA A 18 -5.56 -12.73 -3.31
CA ALA A 18 -6.90 -12.89 -3.84
C ALA A 18 -7.85 -13.60 -2.86
N HIS A 19 -7.85 -13.18 -1.60
CA HIS A 19 -8.77 -13.68 -0.59
C HIS A 19 -9.37 -12.53 0.23
N SER A 20 -10.66 -12.66 0.55
CA SER A 20 -11.41 -11.76 1.41
C SER A 20 -11.92 -12.54 2.62
N PRO A 21 -11.68 -12.08 3.86
CA PRO A 21 -10.96 -10.86 4.23
C PRO A 21 -9.44 -10.98 4.07
N LEU A 22 -8.77 -9.85 3.89
CA LEU A 22 -7.31 -9.77 4.05
C LEU A 22 -6.98 -9.90 5.54
N LYS A 23 -5.93 -10.66 5.87
CA LYS A 23 -5.42 -10.71 7.24
C LYS A 23 -4.90 -9.33 7.62
N ILE A 24 -5.12 -8.90 8.87
CA ILE A 24 -4.67 -7.60 9.38
C ILE A 24 -3.16 -7.42 9.18
N GLY A 25 -2.36 -8.47 9.42
CA GLY A 25 -0.92 -8.43 9.17
C GLY A 25 -0.56 -8.18 7.69
N THR A 26 -1.31 -8.77 6.75
CA THR A 26 -1.14 -8.53 5.31
C THR A 26 -1.50 -7.10 4.94
N LEU A 27 -2.60 -6.57 5.47
CA LEU A 27 -2.99 -5.19 5.26
C LEU A 27 -1.94 -4.23 5.82
N ASN A 28 -1.42 -4.50 7.03
CA ASN A 28 -0.38 -3.68 7.64
C ASN A 28 0.91 -3.68 6.80
N ALA A 29 1.34 -4.85 6.31
CA ALA A 29 2.51 -4.94 5.43
C ALA A 29 2.33 -4.15 4.13
N ILE A 30 1.13 -4.19 3.53
CA ILE A 30 0.81 -3.38 2.34
C ILE A 30 0.89 -1.88 2.66
N LEU A 31 0.31 -1.44 3.78
CA LEU A 31 0.34 -0.03 4.18
C LEU A 31 1.76 0.46 4.48
N GLU A 32 2.60 -0.36 5.10
CA GLU A 32 4.01 -0.05 5.35
C GLU A 32 4.82 0.10 4.06
N ASP A 33 4.61 -0.78 3.09
CA ASP A 33 5.27 -0.70 1.78
C ASP A 33 4.88 0.59 1.03
N VAL A 34 3.59 0.93 1.03
CA VAL A 34 3.08 2.19 0.45
C VAL A 34 3.69 3.40 1.16
N ALA A 35 3.73 3.39 2.49
CA ALA A 35 4.30 4.50 3.28
C ALA A 35 5.77 4.73 2.96
N LYS A 36 6.54 3.64 2.86
CA LYS A 36 7.95 3.67 2.47
C LYS A 36 8.12 4.21 1.06
N PHE A 37 7.33 3.73 0.09
CA PHE A 37 7.41 4.21 -1.29
C PHE A 37 7.10 5.71 -1.42
N LEU A 38 6.10 6.19 -0.68
CA LEU A 38 5.68 7.59 -0.68
C LEU A 38 6.54 8.48 0.24
N SER A 39 7.43 7.91 1.05
CA SER A 39 8.21 8.61 2.09
C SER A 39 7.34 9.40 3.07
N VAL A 40 6.24 8.80 3.52
CA VAL A 40 5.29 9.35 4.50
C VAL A 40 5.10 8.37 5.65
N THR A 41 4.46 8.80 6.75
CA THR A 41 4.13 7.87 7.84
C THR A 41 2.84 7.10 7.59
N LYS A 42 2.68 5.97 8.30
CA LYS A 42 1.43 5.20 8.26
C LYS A 42 0.24 6.02 8.79
N GLU A 43 0.45 6.89 9.78
CA GLU A 43 -0.62 7.75 10.28
C GLU A 43 -1.08 8.77 9.24
N GLU A 44 -0.17 9.30 8.42
CA GLU A 44 -0.53 10.20 7.32
C GLU A 44 -1.39 9.51 6.27
N ILE A 45 -1.14 8.22 6.00
CA ILE A 45 -1.98 7.43 5.10
C ILE A 45 -3.37 7.22 5.72
N LEU A 46 -3.44 6.85 7.00
CA LEU A 46 -4.71 6.62 7.69
C LEU A 46 -5.59 7.88 7.71
N LYS A 47 -4.99 9.06 7.93
CA LYS A 47 -5.68 10.36 7.88
C LYS A 47 -6.23 10.75 6.50
N LYS A 48 -5.79 10.09 5.43
CA LYS A 48 -6.29 10.33 4.06
C LYS A 48 -7.37 9.36 3.64
N LEU A 49 -7.47 8.22 4.31
CA LEU A 49 -8.45 7.17 4.03
C LEU A 49 -9.76 7.36 4.81
N PHE A 50 -9.71 8.11 5.91
CA PHE A 50 -10.82 8.42 6.81
C PHE A 50 -10.84 9.90 7.14
#